data_AF-A0A429REH2-F1
#
_entry.id   AF-A0A429REH2-F1
#
_cell.length_a   1.000
_cell.length_b   1.000
_cell.length_c   1.000
_cell.angle_alpha   90.00
_cell.angle_beta   90.00
_cell.angle_gamma   90.00
#
_symmetry.space_group_name_H-M   'P 1'
#
loop_
_entity.id
_entity.type
_entity.pdbx_description
1 polymer ?
#
loop_
_entity_poly.entity_id
_entity_poly.type
_entity_poly.pdbx_seq_one_letter_code
_entity_poly.pdbx_strand_id
1 'polypeptide(L)' 'MRGGGAGEPTALSAQGRSLGLAAVPRTVQRLFALTGLDRIFTVHADVHEALAAGAAGPDTAPGAPARQNRKESA' A
#
# COMPACT_ATOMS: atom_id res chain seq x y z
N MET A 1 34.72 5.32 12.16
CA MET A 1 33.73 6.40 12.31
C MET A 1 32.46 5.95 11.59
N ARG A 2 31.43 5.51 12.32
CA ARG A 2 30.21 4.90 11.78
C ARG A 2 29.14 5.99 11.67
N GLY A 3 28.99 6.57 10.49
CA GLY A 3 27.99 7.59 10.19
C GLY A 3 26.97 7.05 9.18
N GLY A 4 25.69 7.36 9.41
CA GLY A 4 24.63 7.28 8.40
C GLY A 4 23.67 6.10 8.53
N GLY A 5 22.77 6.14 9.51
CA GLY A 5 21.47 5.48 9.37
C GLY A 5 20.66 6.22 8.32
N ALA A 6 20.98 6.02 7.05
CA ALA A 6 20.17 6.51 5.93
C ALA A 6 18.79 5.86 6.04
N GLY A 7 17.73 6.67 5.92
CA GLY A 7 16.36 6.25 6.10
C GLY A 7 16.01 5.07 5.19
N GLU A 8 15.99 3.87 5.76
CA GLU A 8 15.53 2.67 5.09
C GLU A 8 14.10 2.95 4.59
N PRO A 9 13.86 2.97 3.27
CA PRO A 9 12.52 3.13 2.76
C PRO A 9 11.67 1.99 3.33
N THR A 10 10.51 2.33 3.88
CA THR A 10 9.59 1.32 4.43
C THR A 10 9.41 0.20 3.41
N ALA A 11 9.27 -1.06 3.86
CA ALA A 11 9.29 -2.23 2.98
C ALA A 11 8.30 -2.13 1.80
N LEU A 12 7.19 -1.41 1.97
CA LEU A 12 6.21 -1.10 0.92
C LEU A 12 6.76 -0.11 -0.12
N SER A 13 7.40 0.97 0.33
CA SER A 13 8.05 1.95 -0.53
C SER A 13 9.22 1.33 -1.31
N ALA A 14 9.97 0.42 -0.68
CA ALA A 14 11.04 -0.34 -1.34
C ALA A 14 10.52 -1.27 -2.45
N GLN A 15 9.26 -1.71 -2.35
CA GLN A 15 8.59 -2.57 -3.34
C GLN A 15 7.83 -1.78 -4.40
N GLY A 16 7.88 -0.43 -4.38
CA GLY A 16 7.11 0.43 -5.28
C GLY A 16 5.60 0.30 -5.11
N ARG A 17 5.13 -0.22 -3.97
CA ARG A 17 3.71 -0.47 -3.70
C ARG A 17 3.11 0.70 -2.94
N SER A 18 1.91 1.12 -3.36
CA SER A 18 1.13 2.14 -2.66
C SER A 18 0.39 1.54 -1.46
N LEU A 19 0.29 2.31 -0.38
CA LEU A 19 -0.52 1.98 0.80
C LEU A 19 -1.64 3.02 0.93
N GLY A 20 -2.88 2.56 0.86
CA GLY A 20 -4.08 3.36 1.11
C GLY A 20 -4.78 2.93 2.39
N LEU A 21 -5.49 3.86 3.01
CA LEU A 21 -6.30 3.63 4.21
C LEU A 21 -7.77 3.83 3.87
N ALA A 22 -8.66 3.01 4.44
CA ALA A 22 -10.08 3.04 4.16
C ALA A 22 -10.89 3.13 5.45
N ALA A 23 -12.07 3.76 5.39
CA ALA A 23 -13.01 3.86 6.51
C ALA A 23 -12.38 4.43 7.80
N VAL A 24 -11.45 5.37 7.67
CA VAL A 24 -10.76 5.99 8.81
C VAL A 24 -11.76 6.84 9.61
N PRO A 25 -11.92 6.65 10.93
CA PRO A 25 -12.80 7.48 11.73
C PRO A 25 -12.43 8.96 11.67
N ARG A 26 -13.42 9.87 11.67
CA ARG A 26 -13.19 11.33 11.54
C ARG A 26 -12.19 11.91 12.54
N THR A 27 -12.18 11.40 13.78
CA THR A 27 -11.21 11.82 14.81
C THR A 27 -9.77 11.52 14.37
N VAL A 28 -9.54 10.36 13.75
CA VAL A 28 -8.22 9.96 13.25
C VAL A 28 -7.86 10.74 11.98
N GLN A 29 -8.82 10.99 11.08
CA GLN A 29 -8.60 11.84 9.91
C GLN A 29 -8.12 13.24 10.30
N ARG A 30 -8.69 13.82 11.38
CA ARG A 30 -8.25 15.12 11.89
C ARG A 30 -6.80 15.10 12.37
N LEU A 31 -6.39 14.03 13.06
CA LEU A 31 -5.00 13.87 13.48
C LEU A 31 -4.06 13.80 12.28
N PHE A 32 -4.47 13.11 11.21
CA PHE A 32 -3.67 12.97 10.00
C PHE A 32 -3.48 14.31 9.28
N ALA A 33 -4.55 15.11 9.19
CA ALA A 33 -4.48 16.45 8.63
C ALA A 33 -3.58 17.38 9.46
N LEU A 34 -3.62 17.26 10.79
CA LEU A 34 -2.77 18.07 11.67
C LEU A 34 -1.29 17.69 11.60
N THR A 35 -0.98 16.43 11.31
CA THR A 35 0.40 15.93 11.18
C THR A 35 0.89 15.93 9.73
N GLY A 36 0.03 16.23 8.75
CA GLY A 36 0.33 16.16 7.32
C GLY A 36 0.43 14.74 6.76
N LEU A 37 0.00 13.72 7.51
CA LEU A 37 -0.01 12.32 7.08
C LEU A 37 -1.03 12.07 5.95
N ASP A 38 -2.03 12.93 5.80
CA ASP A 38 -3.00 12.89 4.69
C ASP A 38 -2.36 13.07 3.31
N ARG A 39 -1.16 13.67 3.27
CA ARG A 39 -0.40 13.86 2.02
C ARG A 39 0.48 12.67 1.67
N ILE A 40 0.73 11.78 2.64
CA ILE A 40 1.59 10.60 2.50
C ILE A 40 0.72 9.37 2.22
N PHE A 41 -0.41 9.24 2.88
CA PHE A 41 -1.34 8.14 2.70
C PHE A 41 -2.62 8.62 2.04
N THR A 42 -3.01 7.97 0.95
CA THR A 42 -4.35 8.15 0.37
C THR A 42 -5.38 7.60 1.33
N VAL A 43 -6.36 8.42 1.73
CA VAL A 43 -7.47 8.02 2.61
C VAL A 43 -8.75 7.96 1.80
N HIS A 44 -9.36 6.79 1.73
CA HIS A 44 -10.63 6.51 1.06
C HIS A 44 -11.79 6.50 2.07
N ALA A 45 -12.98 6.86 1.60
CA ALA A 45 -14.16 6.89 2.45
C ALA A 45 -14.54 5.49 2.95
N ASP A 46 -14.38 4.48 2.09
CA ASP A 46 -14.66 3.09 2.40
C ASP A 46 -13.72 2.11 1.66
N VAL A 47 -13.86 0.83 2.00
CA VAL A 47 -12.99 -0.25 1.50
C VAL A 47 -13.23 -0.52 0.01
N HIS A 48 -14.46 -0.38 -0.48
CA HIS A 48 -14.76 -0.61 -1.88
C HIS A 48 -14.08 0.45 -2.74
N GLU A 49 -14.13 1.70 -2.33
CA GLU A 49 -13.44 2.79 -3.02
C GLU A 49 -11.93 2.55 -3.09
N ALA A 50 -11.32 2.12 -1.99
CA ALA A 50 -9.88 1.82 -1.95
C ALA A 50 -9.47 0.69 -2.90
N LEU A 51 -10.27 -0.39 -2.97
CA LEU A 51 -10.00 -1.51 -3.87
C LEU A 51 -10.20 -1.13 -5.34
N ALA A 52 -11.22 -0.33 -5.65
CA ALA A 52 -11.45 0.18 -7.00
C ALA A 52 -10.30 1.10 -7.47
N ALA A 53 -9.79 1.96 -6.58
CA ALA A 53 -8.66 2.83 -6.87
C ALA A 53 -7.35 2.05 -7.10
N GLY A 54 -7.11 1.00 -6.32
CA GLY A 54 -5.96 0.10 -6.51
C GLY A 54 -6.01 -0.69 -7.82
N ALA A 55 -7.21 -1.10 -8.25
CA ALA A 55 -7.41 -1.82 -9.50
C ALA A 55 -7.30 -0.93 -10.77
N ALA A 56 -7.49 0.38 -10.63
CA ALA A 56 -7.47 1.35 -11.73
C ALA A 56 -6.08 1.95 -12.01
N GLY A 57 -5.11 1.75 -11.11
CA GLY A 57 -3.72 2.19 -11.29
C GLY A 57 -2.87 1.12 -11.99
N PRO A 58 -1.78 1.50 -12.69
CA PRO A 58 -0.80 0.54 -13.16
C PRO A 58 -0.14 -0.11 -11.94
N ASP A 59 -0.61 -1.29 -11.58
CA ASP A 59 0.06 -2.19 -10.63
C ASP A 59 1.40 -2.63 -11.24
N THR A 60 2.41 -1.77 -11.12
CA THR A 60 3.79 -2.10 -11.52
C THR A 60 4.41 -2.91 -10.40
N ALA A 61 3.95 -4.16 -10.28
CA ALA A 61 4.71 -5.24 -9.68
C ALA A 61 4.40 -6.54 -10.45
N PRO A 62 5.20 -6.88 -11.49
CA PRO A 62 5.13 -8.20 -12.09
C PRO A 62 5.80 -9.20 -11.14
N GLY A 63 5.03 -10.08 -10.50
CA GLY A 63 5.65 -11.17 -9.74
C GLY A 63 4.77 -11.96 -8.78
N ALA A 64 3.85 -12.77 -9.31
CA ALA A 64 3.73 -14.18 -8.92
C ALA A 64 2.82 -14.91 -9.93
N PRO A 65 3.35 -15.76 -10.82
CA PRO A 65 2.51 -16.61 -11.65
C PRO A 65 1.79 -17.65 -10.78
N ALA A 66 0.52 -17.90 -11.12
CA ALA A 66 -0.27 -18.99 -10.62
C ALA A 66 0.50 -20.32 -10.72
N ARG A 67 0.97 -20.85 -9.57
CA ARG A 67 1.53 -22.20 -9.50
C ARG A 67 0.82 -23.02 -8.42
N GLN A 68 -0.31 -23.62 -8.79
CA GLN A 68 -0.90 -24.82 -8.19
C GLN A 68 -2.12 -25.15 -9.05
N ASN A 69 -2.26 -26.25 -9.77
CA ASN A 69 -1.70 -27.59 -9.65
C ASN A 69 -1.80 -28.21 -11.05
N ARG A 70 -0.69 -28.57 -11.69
CA ARG A 70 -0.76 -29.57 -12.77
C ARG A 70 -1.02 -30.88 -12.04
N LYS A 71 -2.25 -31.39 -12.10
CA LYS A 71 -2.58 -32.73 -11.65
C LYS A 71 -1.67 -33.69 -12.41
N GLU A 72 -0.67 -34.21 -11.71
CA GLU A 72 -0.07 -35.50 -12.04
C GLU A 72 -1.19 -36.52 -11.90
N SER A 73 -1.73 -36.99 -13.02
CA SER A 73 -2.71 -38.06 -13.06
C SER A 73 -2.62 -38.76 -14.41
N ALA A 74 -2.27 -40.04 -14.32
CA ALA A 74 -2.27 -41.12 -15.31
C ALA A 74 -1.10 -41.17 -16.31
#